data_AF-A0A2P0AXB5-F1
#
_entry.id   AF-A0A2P0AXB5-F1
#
_cell.length_a   1.000
_cell.length_b   1.000
_cell.length_c   1.000
_cell.angle_alpha   90.00
_cell.angle_beta   90.00
_cell.angle_gamma   90.00
#
_symmetry.space_group_name_H-M   'P 1'
#
loop_
_entity.id
_entity.type
_entity.pdbx_description
1 polymer ?
#
loop_
_entity_poly.entity_id
_entity_poly.type
_entity_poly.pdbx_seq_one_letter_code
_entity_poly.pdbx_strand_id
1 'polypeptide(L)'
;MPPKSPLDDPEQAAFAWARYKRIMRFMLLVTIIVVAAAMAAIFWSEAEVSPHFFIAVALGIGLTMLLASALMGLVFLSNGTGHDESIHNPLADEDGWHDSGEDDWRR
;
A
#
# COMPACT_ATOMS: atom_id res chain seq x y z
N MET A 1 21.07 15.57 14.68
CA MET A 1 20.38 15.72 13.38
C MET A 1 19.51 14.49 13.21
N PRO A 2 18.22 14.61 12.84
CA PRO A 2 17.36 13.45 12.64
C PRO A 2 17.97 12.52 11.57
N PRO A 3 17.89 11.20 11.73
CA PRO A 3 18.36 10.26 10.72
C PRO A 3 17.60 10.48 9.41
N LYS A 4 18.31 10.35 8.29
CA LYS A 4 17.74 10.56 6.95
C LYS A 4 16.57 9.62 6.73
N SER A 5 15.46 10.17 6.24
CA SER A 5 14.26 9.41 5.93
C SER A 5 14.57 8.43 4.79
N PRO A 6 14.20 7.13 4.89
CA PRO A 6 14.35 6.16 3.80
C PRO A 6 13.64 6.56 2.48
N LEU A 7 12.79 7.59 2.50
CA LEU A 7 12.14 8.19 1.33
C LEU A 7 12.97 9.25 0.59
N ASP A 8 14.09 9.71 1.16
CA ASP A 8 15.04 10.61 0.48
C ASP A 8 15.94 9.86 -0.52
N ASP A 9 15.83 8.53 -0.55
CA ASP A 9 16.61 7.65 -1.41
C ASP A 9 15.79 7.25 -2.66
N PRO A 10 16.04 7.89 -3.83
CA PRO A 10 15.19 7.77 -5.01
C PRO A 10 15.12 6.34 -5.57
N GLU A 11 16.14 5.51 -5.30
CA GLU A 11 16.17 4.12 -5.76
C GLU A 11 15.17 3.24 -4.99
N GLN A 12 15.02 3.43 -3.68
CA GLN A 12 14.10 2.64 -2.84
C GLN A 12 12.63 2.99 -3.13
N ALA A 13 12.33 4.29 -3.29
CA ALA A 13 10.99 4.75 -3.67
C ALA A 13 10.58 4.25 -5.08
N ALA A 14 11.51 4.24 -6.04
CA ALA A 14 11.26 3.74 -7.38
C ALA A 14 10.92 2.24 -7.40
N PHE A 15 11.62 1.43 -6.59
CA PHE A 15 11.36 0.00 -6.46
C PHE A 15 9.97 -0.28 -5.86
N ALA A 16 9.60 0.42 -4.78
CA ALA A 16 8.29 0.29 -4.16
C ALA A 16 7.14 0.67 -5.12
N TRP A 17 7.32 1.75 -5.90
CA TRP A 17 6.36 2.20 -6.90
C TRP A 17 6.20 1.20 -8.07
N ALA A 18 7.28 0.55 -8.50
CA ALA A 18 7.22 -0.48 -9.54
C ALA A 18 6.33 -1.65 -9.12
N ARG A 19 6.43 -2.08 -7.86
CA ARG A 19 5.59 -3.16 -7.29
C ARG A 19 4.12 -2.74 -7.20
N TYR A 20 3.84 -1.54 -6.68
CA TYR A 20 2.47 -1.00 -6.63
C TYR A 20 1.81 -0.98 -8.02
N LYS A 21 2.51 -0.47 -9.03
CA LYS A 21 1.98 -0.44 -10.42
C LYS A 21 1.67 -1.83 -10.97
N ARG A 22 2.46 -2.85 -10.63
CA ARG A 22 2.19 -4.24 -11.06
C ARG A 22 0.88 -4.75 -10.47
N ILE A 23 0.65 -4.49 -9.17
CA ILE A 23 -0.60 -4.87 -8.49
C ILE A 23 -1.79 -4.10 -9.06
N MET A 24 -1.65 -2.78 -9.28
CA MET A 24 -2.70 -1.95 -9.87
C MET A 24 -3.08 -2.41 -11.29
N ARG A 25 -2.12 -2.85 -12.10
CA ARG A 25 -2.40 -3.41 -13.43
C ARG A 25 -3.18 -4.72 -13.33
N PHE A 26 -2.85 -5.57 -12.36
CA PHE A 26 -3.61 -6.79 -12.12
C PHE A 26 -5.03 -6.50 -11.64
N MET A 27 -5.20 -5.57 -10.69
CA MET A 27 -6.52 -5.12 -10.24
C MET A 27 -7.33 -4.49 -11.37
N LEU A 28 -6.72 -3.72 -12.26
CA LEU A 28 -7.38 -3.21 -13.47
C LEU A 28 -7.91 -4.34 -14.36
N LEU A 29 -7.13 -5.39 -14.59
CA LEU A 29 -7.60 -6.56 -15.36
C LEU A 29 -8.79 -7.24 -14.69
N VAL A 30 -8.75 -7.44 -13.38
CA VAL A 30 -9.87 -8.01 -12.61
C VAL A 30 -11.10 -7.11 -12.73
N THR A 31 -10.96 -5.79 -12.57
CA THR A 31 -12.05 -4.83 -12.74
C THR A 31 -12.66 -4.91 -14.14
N ILE A 32 -11.84 -5.00 -15.19
CA ILE A 32 -12.33 -5.16 -16.57
C ILE A 32 -13.14 -6.45 -16.71
N ILE A 33 -12.66 -7.57 -16.15
CA ILE A 33 -13.39 -8.85 -16.17
C ILE A 33 -14.74 -8.72 -15.46
N VAL A 34 -14.79 -8.09 -14.29
CA VAL A 34 -16.03 -7.88 -13.53
C VAL A 34 -17.00 -6.98 -14.30
N VAL A 35 -16.53 -5.87 -14.88
CA VAL A 35 -17.36 -5.00 -15.71
C VAL A 35 -17.90 -5.74 -16.93
N ALA A 36 -17.07 -6.53 -17.62
CA ALA A 36 -17.50 -7.33 -18.75
C ALA A 36 -18.56 -8.37 -18.34
N ALA A 37 -18.38 -9.05 -17.20
CA ALA A 37 -19.36 -9.99 -16.66
C ALA A 37 -20.68 -9.30 -16.30
N ALA A 38 -20.63 -8.12 -15.66
CA ALA A 38 -21.82 -7.33 -15.35
C ALA A 38 -22.56 -6.90 -16.64
N MET A 39 -21.82 -6.43 -17.66
CA MET A 39 -22.40 -6.09 -18.95
C MET A 39 -23.05 -7.30 -19.64
N ALA A 40 -22.39 -8.47 -19.61
CA ALA A 40 -22.93 -9.70 -20.18
C ALA A 40 -24.22 -10.14 -19.45
N ALA A 41 -24.25 -10.04 -18.12
CA ALA A 41 -25.43 -10.33 -17.33
C ALA A 41 -26.62 -9.41 -17.67
N ILE A 42 -26.36 -8.12 -17.87
CA ILE A 42 -27.40 -7.17 -18.31
C ILE A 42 -27.82 -7.46 -19.75
N PHE A 43 -26.89 -7.77 -20.64
CA PHE A 43 -27.20 -8.08 -22.04
C PHE A 43 -28.11 -9.31 -22.18
N TRP A 44 -27.96 -10.30 -21.31
CA TRP A 44 -28.87 -11.46 -21.26
C TRP A 44 -30.17 -11.21 -20.51
N SER A 45 -30.30 -10.08 -19.81
CA SER A 45 -31.59 -9.69 -19.27
C SER A 45 -32.48 -9.18 -20.42
N GLU A 46 -33.69 -9.70 -20.55
CA GLU A 46 -34.70 -9.22 -21.53
C GLU A 46 -35.25 -7.81 -21.19
N ALA A 47 -34.50 -7.04 -20.41
CA ALA A 47 -34.88 -5.70 -20.01
C ALA A 47 -34.60 -4.71 -21.16
N GLU A 48 -35.58 -3.87 -21.49
CA GLU A 48 -35.38 -2.71 -22.36
C GLU A 48 -34.56 -1.64 -21.62
N VAL A 49 -33.23 -1.82 -21.58
CA VAL A 49 -32.34 -0.93 -20.85
C VAL A 49 -31.76 0.13 -21.78
N SER A 50 -31.83 1.40 -21.34
CA SER A 50 -31.23 2.53 -22.06
C SER A 50 -29.71 2.36 -22.20
N PRO A 51 -29.10 2.77 -23.32
CA PRO A 51 -27.63 2.75 -23.49
C PRO A 51 -26.87 3.48 -22.37
N HIS A 52 -27.45 4.53 -21.79
CA HIS A 52 -26.84 5.29 -20.68
C HIS A 52 -26.63 4.43 -19.43
N PHE A 53 -27.51 3.45 -19.20
CA PHE A 53 -27.41 2.56 -18.05
C PHE A 53 -26.14 1.71 -18.09
N PHE A 54 -25.78 1.17 -19.26
CA PHE A 54 -24.56 0.39 -19.42
C PHE A 54 -23.31 1.21 -19.09
N ILE A 55 -23.27 2.47 -19.56
CA ILE A 55 -22.16 3.38 -19.28
C ILE A 55 -22.11 3.72 -17.79
N ALA A 56 -23.25 4.01 -17.17
CA ALA A 56 -23.33 4.33 -15.75
C ALA A 56 -22.87 3.16 -14.86
N VAL A 57 -23.31 1.94 -15.16
CA VAL A 57 -22.92 0.74 -14.41
C VAL A 57 -21.44 0.42 -14.62
N ALA A 58 -20.94 0.46 -15.85
CA ALA A 58 -19.54 0.21 -16.14
C ALA A 58 -18.62 1.22 -15.44
N LEU A 59 -18.96 2.51 -15.49
CA LEU A 59 -18.23 3.55 -14.78
C LEU A 59 -18.35 3.40 -13.26
N GLY A 60 -19.54 3.10 -12.74
CA GLY A 60 -19.77 2.92 -11.31
C GLY A 60 -18.94 1.78 -10.73
N ILE A 61 -19.03 0.59 -11.33
CA ILE A 61 -18.27 -0.59 -10.90
C ILE A 61 -16.76 -0.35 -11.13
N GLY A 62 -16.40 0.15 -12.31
CA GLY A 62 -15.00 0.37 -12.69
C GLY A 62 -14.30 1.35 -11.76
N LEU A 63 -14.91 2.53 -11.55
CA LEU A 63 -14.36 3.59 -10.72
C LEU A 63 -14.25 3.16 -9.26
N THR A 64 -15.30 2.54 -8.70
CA THR A 64 -15.30 2.13 -7.29
C THR A 64 -14.27 1.04 -7.01
N MET A 65 -14.15 0.03 -7.88
CA MET A 65 -13.14 -1.03 -7.71
C MET A 65 -11.71 -0.51 -7.87
N LEU A 66 -11.46 0.35 -8.86
CA LEU A 66 -10.14 0.95 -9.05
C LEU A 66 -9.76 1.87 -7.90
N LEU A 67 -10.72 2.66 -7.40
CA LEU A 67 -10.52 3.53 -6.24
C LEU A 67 -10.22 2.70 -4.99
N ALA A 68 -11.02 1.67 -4.70
CA ALA A 68 -10.79 0.77 -3.58
C ALA A 68 -9.40 0.11 -3.65
N SER A 69 -9.01 -0.37 -4.84
CA SER A 69 -7.70 -0.98 -5.08
C SER A 69 -6.56 0.01 -4.89
N ALA A 70 -6.71 1.24 -5.41
CA ALA A 70 -5.73 2.31 -5.26
C ALA A 70 -5.53 2.67 -3.79
N LEU A 71 -6.63 2.88 -3.05
CA LEU A 71 -6.58 3.19 -1.63
C LEU A 71 -5.88 2.09 -0.83
N MET A 72 -6.25 0.83 -1.07
CA MET A 72 -5.61 -0.31 -0.41
C MET A 72 -4.11 -0.37 -0.74
N GLY A 73 -3.73 -0.18 -2.00
CA GLY A 73 -2.31 -0.16 -2.38
C GLY A 73 -1.52 1.03 -1.82
N LEU A 74 -2.15 2.21 -1.68
CA LEU A 74 -1.55 3.36 -0.99
C LEU A 74 -1.34 3.08 0.50
N VAL A 75 -2.28 2.41 1.17
CA VAL A 75 -2.13 1.99 2.58
C VAL A 75 -0.95 1.04 2.75
N PHE A 76 -0.76 0.09 1.83
CA PHE A 76 0.43 -0.79 1.86
C PHE A 76 1.74 -0.04 1.64
N LEU A 77 1.75 0.94 0.73
CA LEU A 77 2.92 1.79 0.53
C LEU A 77 3.21 2.63 1.78
N SER A 78 2.18 3.19 2.42
CA SER A 78 2.31 4.00 3.63
C SER A 78 2.95 3.25 4.80
N ASN A 79 2.63 1.95 4.96
CA ASN A 79 3.23 1.12 6.01
C ASN A 79 4.61 0.57 5.62
N GLY A 80 4.86 0.35 4.34
CA GLY A 80 6.08 -0.31 3.83
C GLY A 80 7.29 0.62 3.59
N THR A 81 7.16 1.94 3.74
CA THR A 81 8.24 2.90 3.45
C THR A 81 9.22 3.12 4.60
N GLY A 82 9.26 2.23 5.60
CA GLY A 82 10.26 2.27 6.68
C GLY A 82 10.06 3.39 7.69
N HIS A 83 8.84 3.94 7.81
CA HIS A 83 8.53 4.95 8.82
C HIS A 83 8.77 4.40 10.25
N ASP A 84 8.42 3.13 10.47
CA ASP A 84 8.51 2.49 11.79
C ASP A 84 9.89 1.87 12.08
N GLU A 85 10.68 1.56 11.05
CA GLU A 85 12.08 1.09 11.24
C GLU A 85 13.03 2.24 11.59
N SER A 86 12.63 3.50 11.35
CA SER A 86 13.43 4.69 11.70
C SER A 86 13.36 5.10 13.17
N ILE A 87 12.59 4.37 14.01
CA ILE A 87 12.58 4.59 15.45
C ILE A 87 13.86 3.98 16.03
N HIS A 88 14.90 4.80 16.11
CA HIS A 88 16.02 4.60 17.02
C HIS A 88 15.43 4.33 18.41
N ASN A 89 15.68 3.14 18.99
CA ASN A 89 15.26 2.81 20.34
C ASN A 89 16.34 3.30 21.33
N PRO A 90 16.23 4.49 21.92
CA PRO A 90 17.25 5.02 22.84
C PRO A 90 17.44 4.14 24.10
N LEU A 91 16.52 3.20 24.37
CA LEU A 91 16.61 2.27 25.49
C LEU A 91 17.54 1.08 25.23
N ALA A 92 18.05 0.88 24.00
CA ALA A 92 19.04 -0.16 23.69
C ALA A 92 20.49 0.31 23.91
N ASP A 93 20.68 1.60 24.18
CA ASP A 93 21.99 2.21 24.45
C ASP A 93 22.23 2.37 25.98
N GLU A 94 21.24 2.11 26.83
CA GLU A 94 21.32 2.25 28.29
C GLU A 94 21.79 0.96 29.00
N ASP A 95 21.81 -0.18 28.31
CA ASP A 95 22.19 -1.50 28.82
C ASP A 95 23.72 -1.69 28.93
N GLY A 96 24.51 -0.74 28.42
CA GLY A 96 25.98 -0.76 28.47
C GLY A 96 26.60 -0.23 29.78
N TRP A 97 25.78 0.22 30.74
CA TRP A 97 26.24 0.91 31.96
C TRP A 97 26.00 0.11 33.25
N HIS A 98 26.41 -1.16 33.30
CA HIS A 98 26.41 -1.91 34.57
C HIS A 98 27.46 -3.02 34.67
N ASP A 99 28.76 -2.74 34.41
CA ASP A 99 29.83 -3.72 34.71
C ASP A 99 31.23 -3.10 34.99
N SER A 100 31.32 -1.99 35.72
CA SER A 100 32.64 -1.40 36.05
C SER A 100 32.79 -0.82 37.46
N GLY A 101 31.91 -1.19 38.38
CA GLY A 101 31.86 -0.60 39.73
C GLY A 101 32.33 -1.46 40.92
N GLU A 102 32.55 -2.77 40.76
CA GLU A 102 32.62 -3.66 41.94
C GLU A 102 34.02 -4.06 42.44
N ASP A 103 35.11 -3.68 41.77
CA ASP A 103 36.45 -4.21 42.08
C ASP A 103 37.40 -3.29 42.89
N ASP A 104 37.04 -2.02 43.15
CA ASP A 104 38.01 -1.03 43.68
C ASP A 104 38.08 -0.93 45.22
N TRP A 105 37.06 -1.38 45.96
CA TRP A 105 36.98 -1.14 47.42
C TRP A 105 37.69 -2.20 48.29
N ARG A 106 38.37 -3.19 47.68
CA ARG A 106 39.00 -4.34 48.37
C ARG A 106 40.54 -4.31 48.42
N ARG A 107 41.19 -3.18 48.16
CA ARG A 107 42.66 -3.05 48.28
C ARG A 107 43.09 -1.99 49.29
#